data_AF-A0A2V8GG17-F1
#
_entry.id   AF-A0A2V8GG17-F1
#
_cell.length_a   1.000
_cell.length_b   1.000
_cell.length_c   1.000
_cell.angle_alpha   90.00
_cell.angle_beta   90.00
_cell.angle_gamma   90.00
#
_symmetry.space_group_name_H-M   'P 1'
#
loop_
_entity.id
_entity.type
_entity.pdbx_description
1 polymer ?
#
loop_
_entity_poly.entity_id
_entity_poly.type
_entity_poly.pdbx_seq_one_letter_code
_entity_poly.pdbx_strand_id
1 'polypeptide(L)'
;MLPPPTWTTLREIEPFQSVGDTIAWAKQRRIVRLEPRFVEHASQKLLLLPGDPLNPEPPTGTPPAETRFVLTSGRWRAEAARA
;
A
#
# COMPACT_ATOMS: atom_id res chain seq x y z
N MET A 1 7.86 -6.93 8.92
CA MET A 1 7.33 -5.74 8.25
C MET A 1 5.82 -5.76 8.43
N LEU A 2 5.20 -4.61 8.64
CA LEU A 2 3.75 -4.52 8.85
C LEU A 2 3.05 -4.63 7.48
N PRO A 3 1.95 -5.37 7.35
CA PRO A 3 1.11 -5.27 6.18
C PRO A 3 0.42 -3.89 6.12
N PRO A 4 -0.20 -3.52 5.00
CA PRO A 4 -1.15 -2.41 4.99
C PRO A 4 -2.26 -2.64 6.04
N PRO A 5 -2.83 -1.57 6.63
CA PRO A 5 -2.64 -0.16 6.24
C PRO A 5 -1.38 0.50 6.78
N THR A 6 -0.70 -0.08 7.79
CA THR A 6 0.38 0.63 8.50
C THR A 6 1.58 0.95 7.62
N TRP A 7 1.99 0.02 6.75
CA TRP A 7 3.09 0.30 5.80
C TRP A 7 2.76 1.48 4.89
N THR A 8 1.54 1.50 4.32
CA THR A 8 1.08 2.58 3.45
C THR A 8 1.15 3.93 4.16
N THR A 9 0.68 4.02 5.40
CA THR A 9 0.78 5.27 6.18
C THR A 9 2.24 5.71 6.36
N LEU A 10 3.17 4.78 6.64
CA LEU A 10 4.59 5.13 6.78
C LEU A 10 5.17 5.71 5.48
N ARG A 11 4.81 5.15 4.32
CA ARG A 11 5.25 5.64 3.01
C ARG A 11 4.62 6.99 2.65
N GLU A 12 3.37 7.21 3.06
CA GLU A 12 2.67 8.48 2.83
C GLU A 12 3.27 9.63 3.65
N ILE A 13 3.76 9.35 4.87
CA ILE A 13 4.34 10.38 5.73
C ILE A 13 5.84 10.58 5.54
N GLU A 14 6.54 9.60 4.96
CA GLU A 14 7.99 9.62 4.66
C GLU A 14 8.48 10.95 4.03
N PRO A 15 7.75 11.59 3.09
CA PRO A 15 8.24 12.80 2.44
C PRO A 15 8.22 14.06 3.32
N PHE A 16 7.51 14.06 4.45
CA PHE A 16 7.38 15.25 5.30
C PHE A 16 8.55 15.39 6.27
N GLN A 17 9.10 16.60 6.37
CA GLN A 17 10.27 16.88 7.22
C GLN A 17 9.89 17.21 8.67
N SER A 18 8.60 17.41 8.95
CA SER A 18 8.12 17.70 10.30
C SER A 18 6.77 17.04 10.60
N VAL A 19 6.52 16.85 11.90
CA VAL A 19 5.22 16.40 12.40
C VAL A 19 4.11 17.40 12.04
N GLY A 20 4.43 18.70 12.06
CA GLY A 20 3.48 19.76 11.71
C GLY A 20 2.99 19.63 10.27
N ASP A 21 3.90 19.40 9.32
CA ASP A 21 3.56 19.23 7.91
C ASP A 21 2.72 17.97 7.68
N THR A 22 3.08 16.87 8.37
CA THR A 22 2.32 15.62 8.32
C THR A 22 0.88 15.81 8.79
N ILE A 23 0.69 16.54 9.91
CA ILE A 23 -0.66 16.83 10.45
C ILE A 23 -1.43 17.76 9.51
N ALA A 24 -0.79 18.79 8.96
CA ALA A 24 -1.42 19.72 8.02
C ALA A 24 -1.92 19.00 6.75
N TRP A 25 -1.08 18.12 6.19
CA TRP A 25 -1.46 17.25 5.07
C TRP A 25 -2.61 16.30 5.44
N ALA A 26 -2.52 15.61 6.59
CA ALA A 26 -3.52 14.64 6.99
C ALA A 26 -4.92 15.25 7.14
N LYS A 27 -5.02 16.51 7.59
CA LYS A 27 -6.30 17.24 7.69
C LYS A 27 -6.98 17.50 6.34
N GLN A 28 -6.20 17.61 5.26
CA GLN A 28 -6.71 17.88 3.91
C GLN A 28 -6.96 16.59 3.13
N ARG A 29 -6.45 15.46 3.62
CA ARG A 29 -6.49 14.19 2.91
C ARG A 29 -7.91 13.61 2.86
N ARG A 30 -8.34 13.25 1.65
CA ARG A 30 -9.53 12.42 1.45
C ARG A 30 -9.18 10.94 1.67
N ILE A 31 -9.87 10.29 2.60
CA ILE A 31 -9.72 8.85 2.84
C ILE A 31 -10.52 8.09 1.77
N VAL A 32 -9.85 7.18 1.07
CA VAL A 32 -10.43 6.35 0.01
C VAL A 32 -10.52 4.91 0.49
N ARG A 33 -11.58 4.19 0.10
CA ARG A 33 -11.67 2.75 0.37
C ARG A 33 -10.70 2.02 -0.55
N LEU A 34 -9.80 1.25 0.07
CA LEU A 34 -8.93 0.31 -0.61
C LEU A 34 -9.36 -1.09 -0.19
N GLU A 35 -9.84 -1.89 -1.15
CA GLU A 35 -10.20 -3.28 -0.90
C GLU A 35 -9.05 -4.19 -1.32
N PRO A 36 -8.30 -4.77 -0.36
CA PRO A 36 -7.21 -5.69 -0.67
C PRO A 36 -7.76 -7.03 -1.15
N ARG A 37 -7.06 -7.67 -2.09
CA ARG A 37 -7.27 -9.08 -2.45
C ARG A 37 -6.14 -9.93 -1.92
N PHE A 38 -6.49 -11.05 -1.29
CA PHE A 38 -5.54 -12.11 -0.98
C PHE A 38 -5.59 -13.16 -2.07
N VAL A 39 -4.44 -13.46 -2.68
CA VAL A 39 -4.33 -14.47 -3.74
C VAL A 39 -3.13 -15.38 -3.50
N GLU A 40 -3.19 -16.57 -4.06
CA GLU A 40 -2.04 -17.45 -4.19
C GLU A 40 -1.58 -17.47 -5.65
N HIS A 41 -0.31 -17.15 -5.89
CA HIS A 41 0.26 -17.08 -7.22
C HIS A 41 1.67 -17.65 -7.20
N ALA A 42 1.98 -18.60 -8.08
CA ALA A 42 3.29 -19.26 -8.15
C ALA A 42 3.80 -19.79 -6.78
N SER A 43 2.91 -20.41 -5.98
CA SER A 43 3.19 -20.88 -4.61
C SER A 43 3.52 -19.79 -3.58
N GLN A 44 3.29 -18.52 -3.90
CA GLN A 44 3.45 -17.39 -2.99
C GLN A 44 2.08 -16.86 -2.57
N LYS A 45 1.95 -16.50 -1.28
CA LYS A 45 0.79 -15.78 -0.76
C LYS A 45 0.99 -14.29 -0.95
N LEU A 46 0.05 -13.67 -1.67
CA LEU A 46 0.08 -12.26 -2.01
C LEU A 46 -1.08 -11.53 -1.35
N LEU A 47 -0.82 -10.29 -0.94
CA LEU A 47 -1.82 -9.29 -0.60
C LEU A 47 -1.67 -8.15 -1.61
N LEU A 48 -2.73 -7.90 -2.38
CA LEU A 48 -2.75 -6.98 -3.50
C LEU A 48 -3.69 -5.82 -3.22
N LEU A 49 -3.21 -4.60 -3.38
CA LEU A 49 -4.03 -3.38 -3.33
C LEU A 49 -4.55 -3.03 -4.74
N PRO A 50 -5.66 -2.26 -4.82
CA PRO A 50 -6.13 -1.70 -6.08
C PRO A 50 -5.01 -0.99 -6.86
N GLY A 51 -4.88 -1.31 -8.15
CA GLY A 51 -3.82 -0.80 -9.04
C GLY A 51 -2.63 -1.75 -9.24
N ASP A 52 -2.57 -2.89 -8.56
CA ASP A 52 -1.64 -3.97 -8.93
C ASP A 52 -2.08 -4.64 -10.25
N PRO A 53 -1.19 -5.12 -11.12
CA PRO A 53 -1.58 -5.84 -12.35
C PRO A 53 -2.51 -7.04 -12.11
N LEU A 54 -2.43 -7.69 -10.95
CA LEU A 54 -3.29 -8.80 -10.52
C LEU A 54 -4.51 -8.34 -9.69
N ASN A 55 -4.63 -7.03 -9.41
CA ASN A 55 -5.80 -6.37 -8.83
C ASN A 55 -6.03 -4.99 -9.51
N PRO A 56 -6.39 -4.98 -10.81
CA PRO A 56 -6.24 -3.81 -11.67
C PRO A 56 -7.28 -2.72 -11.45
N GLU A 57 -8.32 -2.97 -10.65
CA GLU A 57 -9.35 -1.97 -10.37
C GLU A 57 -8.67 -0.73 -9.77
N PRO A 58 -8.69 0.42 -10.46
CA PRO A 58 -7.93 1.57 -10.00
C PRO A 58 -8.58 2.09 -8.72
N PRO A 59 -7.78 2.44 -7.69
CA PRO A 59 -8.34 3.07 -6.50
C PRO A 59 -9.06 4.36 -6.91
N THR A 60 -10.11 4.71 -6.19
CA THR A 60 -10.78 6.02 -6.34
C THR A 60 -9.89 7.13 -5.79
N GLY A 61 -8.68 7.31 -6.31
CA GLY A 61 -7.65 8.23 -5.81
C GLY A 61 -6.24 7.84 -6.28
N THR A 62 -5.22 8.51 -5.73
CA THR A 62 -3.82 8.15 -5.97
C THR A 62 -3.53 6.78 -5.36
N PRO A 63 -2.97 5.81 -6.12
CA PRO A 63 -2.60 4.52 -5.58
C PRO A 63 -1.48 4.65 -4.54
N PRO A 64 -1.43 3.76 -3.54
CA PRO A 64 -0.27 3.63 -2.66
C PRO A 64 1.03 3.39 -3.45
N ALA A 65 2.17 3.78 -2.86
CA ALA A 65 3.48 3.58 -3.46
C ALA A 65 3.78 2.10 -3.77
N GLU A 66 3.39 1.19 -2.88
CA GLU A 66 3.43 -0.25 -3.12
C GLU A 66 2.02 -0.83 -3.14
N THR A 67 1.68 -1.53 -4.22
CA THR A 67 0.40 -2.21 -4.40
C THR A 67 0.49 -3.72 -4.21
N ARG A 68 1.70 -4.26 -4.03
CA ARG A 68 1.95 -5.70 -3.86
C ARG A 68 2.69 -6.00 -2.56
N PHE A 69 2.18 -6.99 -1.83
CA PHE A 69 2.84 -7.51 -0.64
C PHE A 69 2.96 -9.03 -0.74
N VAL A 70 4.17 -9.56 -0.56
CA VAL A 70 4.46 -11.00 -0.64
C VAL A 70 4.78 -11.55 0.73
N LEU A 71 4.17 -12.66 1.12
CA LEU A 71 4.53 -13.38 2.34
C LEU A 71 5.75 -14.27 2.06
N THR A 72 6.90 -13.89 2.60
CA THR A 72 8.16 -14.64 2.46
C THR A 72 8.75 -14.93 3.84
N SER A 73 9.13 -16.19 4.11
CA SER A 73 9.69 -16.60 5.40
C SER A 73 8.85 -16.14 6.61
N GLY A 74 7.53 -16.26 6.51
CA GLY A 74 6.59 -15.83 7.56
C GLY A 74 6.46 -14.32 7.75
N ARG A 75 6.98 -13.49 6.82
CA ARG A 75 6.96 -12.02 6.91
C ARG A 75 6.46 -11.39 5.61
N TRP A 76 5.63 -10.37 5.72
CA TRP A 76 5.24 -9.55 4.58
C TRP A 76 6.41 -8.71 4.07
N ARG A 77 6.52 -8.59 2.75
CA ARG A 77 7.46 -7.73 2.02
C ARG A 77 6.68 -6.88 1.04
N ALA A 78 6.90 -5.57 1.03
CA ALA A 78 6.34 -4.71 0.00
C ALA A 78 7.18 -4.82 -1.26
N GLU A 79 6.52 -4.93 -2.41
CA GLU A 79 7.15 -4.86 -3.73
C GLU A 79 6.59 -3.62 -4.43
N ALA A 80 7.49 -2.81 -4.99
CA ALA A 80 7.08 -1.72 -5.86
C ALA A 80 6.30 -2.30 -7.05
N ALA A 81 5.25 -1.59 -7.48
CA ALA A 81 4.60 -1.89 -8.74
C ALA A 81 5.68 -1.75 -9.85
N ARG A 82 6.13 -2.88 -10.42
CA ARG A 82 6.96 -2.81 -11.63
C ARG A 82 6.04 -2.34 -12.77
N ALA A 83 6.42 -1.23 -13.37
CA ALA A 83 5.79 -0.67 -14.57
C ALA A 83 5.90 -1.63 -15.76
#